data_AF-A0AAJ0HA31-F1
#
_entry.id   AF-A0AAJ0HA31-F1
#
_cell.length_a   1.000
_cell.length_b   1.000
_cell.length_c   1.000
_cell.angle_alpha   90.00
_cell.angle_beta   90.00
_cell.angle_gamma   90.00
#
_symmetry.space_group_name_H-M   'P 1'
#
loop_
_entity.id
_entity.type
_entity.pdbx_description
1 polymer ?
#
loop_
_entity_poly.entity_id
_entity_poly.type
_entity_poly.pdbx_seq_one_letter_code
_entity_poly.pdbx_strand_id
1 'polypeptide(L)'
;MLVLSPVCGSSLSDRLEMAKKLANAIFYVHLYGERYPSTISLVGFKVIRNADGRTYPVADRRWEANLYRHPRRQGSDSDYYVMQHDIYSLGVCLLEIGIWETFVAYDGPNGAAQPSKALGLAQDRQELQSGVTLKAHLVALSRSRALRANMGTKYSKVVETCLTCLDEDSMHFGDEQAFQDEEGVAVGIRYIETIMGMINAICV
;
A
#
# COMPACT_ATOMS: atom_id res chain seq x y z
N MET A 1 -4.81 -3.54 -6.58
CA MET A 1 -6.00 -4.08 -5.91
C MET A 1 -5.80 -5.58 -5.71
N LEU A 2 -5.78 -6.02 -4.45
CA LEU A 2 -5.86 -7.43 -4.11
C LEU A 2 -7.34 -7.84 -4.18
N VAL A 3 -7.63 -8.92 -4.89
CA VAL A 3 -8.96 -9.54 -4.83
C VAL A 3 -8.86 -10.64 -3.78
N LEU A 4 -9.27 -10.36 -2.54
CA LEU A 4 -9.41 -11.39 -1.51
C LEU A 4 -10.65 -12.22 -1.86
N SER A 5 -10.44 -13.50 -2.18
CA SER A 5 -11.56 -14.42 -2.33
C SER A 5 -12.26 -14.55 -0.97
N PRO A 6 -13.61 -14.51 -0.90
CA PRO A 6 -14.38 -14.54 0.34
C PRO A 6 -14.37 -15.93 1.02
N VAL A 7 -13.25 -16.66 0.96
CA VAL A 7 -13.10 -17.93 1.65
C VAL A 7 -13.25 -17.67 3.14
N CYS A 8 -14.33 -18.24 3.69
CA CYS A 8 -14.72 -18.16 5.09
C CYS A 8 -13.59 -18.68 5.99
N GLY A 9 -13.13 -17.84 6.91
CA GLY A 9 -12.32 -18.28 8.06
C GLY A 9 -10.84 -18.56 7.80
N SER A 10 -10.12 -17.68 7.10
CA SER A 10 -8.65 -17.76 7.13
C SER A 10 -8.14 -17.52 8.56
N SER A 11 -7.25 -18.40 9.02
CA SER A 11 -6.61 -18.29 10.32
C SER A 11 -5.67 -17.09 10.36
N LEU A 12 -5.35 -16.58 11.56
CA LEU A 12 -4.32 -15.55 11.74
C LEU A 12 -3.01 -15.90 11.01
N SER A 13 -2.61 -17.18 11.08
CA SER A 13 -1.41 -17.69 10.42
C SER A 13 -1.48 -17.57 8.90
N ASP A 14 -2.62 -17.91 8.29
CA ASP A 14 -2.82 -17.79 6.84
C ASP A 14 -2.73 -16.33 6.38
N ARG A 15 -3.36 -15.42 7.15
CA ARG A 15 -3.32 -13.97 6.87
C ARG A 15 -1.90 -13.44 6.94
N LEU A 16 -1.16 -13.82 7.99
CA LEU A 16 0.21 -13.40 8.18
C LEU A 16 1.12 -13.97 7.09
N GLU A 17 0.93 -15.23 6.69
CA GLU A 17 1.69 -15.83 5.59
C GLU A 17 1.43 -15.11 4.27
N MET A 18 0.16 -14.78 3.96
CA MET A 18 -0.20 -14.00 2.79
C MET A 18 0.45 -12.62 2.80
N ALA A 19 0.44 -11.93 3.95
CA ALA A 19 1.09 -10.64 4.12
C ALA A 19 2.61 -10.72 3.90
N LYS A 20 3.28 -11.76 4.44
CA LYS A 20 4.70 -12.02 4.23
C LYS A 20 5.01 -12.30 2.76
N LYS A 21 4.20 -13.11 2.08
CA LYS A 21 4.38 -13.41 0.64
C LYS A 21 4.24 -12.15 -0.22
N LEU A 22 3.26 -11.29 0.08
CA LEU A 22 3.06 -10.03 -0.63
C LEU A 22 4.24 -9.07 -0.45
N ALA A 23 4.68 -8.87 0.80
CA ALA A 23 5.80 -7.99 1.11
C ALA A 23 7.09 -8.46 0.42
N ASN A 24 7.35 -9.78 0.45
CA ASN A 24 8.47 -10.38 -0.28
C ASN A 24 8.37 -10.15 -1.79
N ALA A 25 7.20 -10.36 -2.40
CA ALA A 25 7.03 -10.17 -3.84
C ALA A 25 7.34 -8.73 -4.28
N ILE A 26 6.85 -7.74 -3.52
CA ILE A 26 7.14 -6.33 -3.76
C ILE A 26 8.65 -6.06 -3.61
N PHE A 27 9.28 -6.57 -2.55
CA PHE A 27 10.74 -6.46 -2.37
C PHE A 27 11.53 -7.02 -3.55
N TYR A 28 11.18 -8.22 -4.04
CA TYR A 28 11.83 -8.81 -5.21
C TYR A 28 11.68 -7.94 -6.47
N VAL A 29 10.50 -7.35 -6.69
CA VAL A 29 10.28 -6.40 -7.79
C VAL A 29 11.19 -5.18 -7.66
N HIS A 30 11.38 -4.64 -6.45
CA HIS A 30 12.21 -3.46 -6.27
C HIS A 30 13.70 -3.74 -6.36
N LEU A 31 14.16 -4.88 -5.81
CA LEU A 31 15.56 -5.28 -5.90
C LEU A 31 16.00 -5.69 -7.31
N TYR A 32 15.15 -6.40 -8.04
CA TYR A 32 15.53 -7.03 -9.31
C TYR A 32 14.81 -6.43 -10.52
N GLY A 33 13.79 -5.60 -10.34
CA GLY A 33 13.00 -5.02 -11.42
C GLY A 33 13.74 -3.96 -12.24
N GLU A 34 14.86 -3.42 -11.76
CA GLU A 34 15.78 -2.66 -12.63
C GLU A 34 16.56 -3.59 -13.57
N ARG A 35 16.87 -4.81 -13.12
CA ARG A 35 17.63 -5.79 -13.89
C ARG A 35 16.76 -6.60 -14.85
N TYR A 36 15.47 -6.75 -14.53
CA TYR A 36 14.49 -7.51 -15.32
C TYR A 36 13.12 -6.81 -15.35
N PRO A 37 12.99 -5.65 -16.03
CA PRO A 37 11.77 -4.84 -16.05
C PRO A 37 10.55 -5.52 -16.71
N SER A 38 10.75 -6.63 -17.42
CA SER A 38 9.75 -7.28 -18.28
C SER A 38 9.17 -8.59 -17.73
N THR A 39 9.60 -9.09 -16.56
CA THR A 39 9.23 -10.46 -16.10
C THR A 39 8.43 -10.55 -14.81
N ILE A 40 8.25 -9.47 -14.04
CA ILE A 40 7.50 -9.54 -12.77
C ILE A 40 6.18 -8.79 -12.88
N SER A 41 5.09 -9.55 -13.05
CA SER A 41 3.73 -9.01 -13.09
C SER A 41 2.96 -9.46 -11.85
N LEU A 42 2.69 -8.54 -10.92
CA LEU A 42 1.62 -8.76 -9.94
C LEU A 42 0.28 -8.50 -10.62
N VAL A 43 -0.50 -9.54 -10.89
CA VAL A 43 -1.86 -9.38 -11.42
C VAL A 43 -2.70 -8.59 -10.40
N GLY A 44 -3.18 -7.41 -10.78
CA GLY A 44 -3.90 -6.48 -9.89
C GLY A 44 -3.06 -5.29 -9.40
N PHE A 45 -1.75 -5.32 -9.54
CA PHE A 45 -0.86 -4.16 -9.41
C PHE A 45 -0.25 -3.91 -10.78
N LYS A 46 -0.88 -3.03 -11.57
CA LYS A 46 -0.39 -2.69 -12.91
C LYS A 46 0.90 -1.87 -12.78
N VAL A 47 2.02 -2.54 -12.55
CA VAL A 47 3.36 -1.95 -12.69
C VAL A 47 3.83 -2.31 -14.09
N ILE A 48 3.58 -1.41 -15.04
CA ILE A 48 4.27 -1.43 -16.33
C ILE A 48 5.35 -0.35 -16.21
N ARG A 49 6.59 -0.77 -15.95
CA ARG A 49 7.75 0.11 -16.13
C ARG A 49 8.06 0.16 -17.63
N ASN A 50 8.05 1.36 -18.20
CA ASN A 50 8.56 1.55 -19.56
C ASN A 50 10.07 1.31 -19.56
N ALA A 51 10.65 1.06 -20.75
CA ALA A 51 12.07 0.75 -20.92
C ALA A 51 13.03 1.85 -20.43
N ASP A 52 12.52 3.04 -20.13
CA ASP A 52 13.25 4.17 -19.54
C ASP A 52 13.25 4.17 -17.99
N GLY A 53 12.61 3.18 -17.35
CA GLY A 53 12.46 3.07 -15.90
C GLY A 53 11.50 4.10 -15.28
N ARG A 54 10.88 4.97 -16.09
CA ARG A 54 10.05 6.09 -15.61
C ARG A 54 8.57 5.73 -15.68
N THR A 55 7.85 6.01 -14.60
CA THR A 55 6.37 5.98 -14.59
C THR A 55 5.86 7.41 -14.68
N TYR A 56 5.31 7.76 -15.84
CA TYR A 56 4.74 9.09 -16.08
C TYR A 56 3.50 9.31 -15.20
N PRO A 57 3.27 10.54 -14.72
CA PRO A 57 2.00 10.98 -14.17
C PRO A 57 0.82 10.53 -15.04
N VAL A 58 -0.01 9.61 -14.55
CA VAL A 58 -1.31 9.33 -15.17
C VAL A 58 -2.35 9.97 -14.27
N ALA A 59 -2.95 11.08 -14.74
CA ALA A 59 -4.06 11.74 -14.09
C ALA A 59 -5.32 10.85 -14.17
N ASP A 60 -5.36 9.81 -13.33
CA ASP A 60 -6.49 8.90 -13.22
C ASP A 60 -7.25 9.24 -11.94
N ARG A 61 -8.43 9.86 -12.11
CA ARG A 61 -9.29 10.40 -11.05
C ARG A 61 -10.17 9.36 -10.36
N ARG A 62 -10.00 8.07 -10.68
CA ARG A 62 -10.76 6.98 -10.07
C ARG A 62 -10.37 6.81 -8.60
N TRP A 63 -11.34 6.99 -7.71
CA TRP A 63 -11.13 6.93 -6.27
C TRP A 63 -10.60 5.55 -5.83
N GLU A 64 -11.06 4.48 -6.48
CA GLU A 64 -10.66 3.11 -6.20
C GLU A 64 -9.17 2.85 -6.50
N ALA A 65 -8.61 3.56 -7.48
CA ALA A 65 -7.19 3.53 -7.78
C ALA A 65 -6.42 4.43 -6.80
N ASN A 66 -6.98 5.58 -6.45
CA ASN A 66 -6.39 6.53 -5.51
C ASN A 66 -6.29 5.98 -4.09
N LEU A 67 -7.15 5.03 -3.71
CA LEU A 67 -7.02 4.30 -2.44
C LEU A 67 -5.61 3.70 -2.27
N TYR A 68 -5.06 3.10 -3.34
CA TYR A 68 -3.75 2.46 -3.31
C TYR A 68 -2.61 3.41 -3.73
N ARG A 69 -2.90 4.65 -4.16
CA ARG A 69 -1.88 5.63 -4.55
C ARG A 69 -1.67 6.65 -3.44
N HIS A 70 -0.42 6.95 -3.14
CA HIS A 70 -0.10 8.00 -2.17
C HIS A 70 -0.73 9.35 -2.57
N PRO A 71 -1.20 10.19 -1.61
CA PRO A 71 -1.89 11.44 -1.91
C PRO A 71 -1.09 12.41 -2.79
N ARG A 72 0.25 12.46 -2.63
CA ARG A 72 1.14 13.27 -3.47
C ARG A 72 1.15 12.86 -4.96
N ARG A 73 0.64 11.67 -5.29
CA ARG A 73 0.48 11.18 -6.67
C ARG A 73 -0.95 11.33 -7.21
N GLN A 74 -1.85 11.95 -6.47
CA GLN A 74 -3.24 12.13 -6.89
C GLN A 74 -3.43 13.53 -7.46
N GLY A 75 -4.23 13.65 -8.53
CA GLY A 75 -4.52 14.95 -9.17
C GLY A 75 -3.68 15.25 -10.40
N SER A 76 -3.70 16.51 -10.84
CA SER A 76 -3.03 16.98 -12.06
C SER A 76 -1.52 17.24 -11.87
N ASP A 77 -1.11 17.61 -10.67
CA ASP A 77 0.28 17.93 -10.32
C ASP A 77 0.88 16.79 -9.49
N SER A 78 0.95 15.60 -10.08
CA SER A 78 1.45 14.43 -9.36
C SER A 78 2.98 14.43 -9.28
N ASP A 79 3.52 14.16 -8.10
CA ASP A 79 4.96 14.02 -7.91
C ASP A 79 5.58 12.89 -8.76
N TYR A 80 6.89 13.02 -9.02
CA TYR A 80 7.69 11.95 -9.60
C TYR A 80 7.59 10.68 -8.75
N TYR A 81 7.59 9.53 -9.42
CA TYR A 81 7.50 8.25 -8.73
C TYR A 81 8.79 7.93 -7.96
N VAL A 82 8.65 7.75 -6.65
CA VAL A 82 9.65 7.11 -5.77
C VAL A 82 9.13 5.78 -5.20
N MET A 83 10.03 4.90 -4.76
CA MET A 83 9.67 3.56 -4.26
C MET A 83 8.76 3.57 -3.03
N GLN A 84 8.82 4.61 -2.21
CA GLN A 84 7.97 4.80 -1.03
C GLN A 84 6.48 4.84 -1.41
N HIS A 85 6.14 5.22 -2.64
CA HIS A 85 4.76 5.12 -3.11
C HIS A 85 4.24 3.68 -3.17
N ASP A 86 5.09 2.70 -3.50
CA ASP A 86 4.71 1.28 -3.50
C ASP A 86 4.66 0.72 -2.08
N ILE A 87 5.45 1.28 -1.16
CA ILE A 87 5.36 0.98 0.27
C ILE A 87 4.03 1.47 0.85
N TYR A 88 3.57 2.66 0.46
CA TYR A 88 2.22 3.12 0.80
C TYR A 88 1.17 2.13 0.29
N SER A 89 1.24 1.73 -0.99
CA SER A 89 0.33 0.73 -1.56
C SER A 89 0.37 -0.60 -0.81
N LEU A 90 1.55 -1.06 -0.41
CA LEU A 90 1.73 -2.24 0.45
C LEU A 90 1.01 -2.05 1.79
N GLY A 91 1.11 -0.89 2.42
CA GLY A 91 0.39 -0.57 3.66
C GLY A 91 -1.13 -0.76 3.53
N VAL A 92 -1.73 -0.25 2.45
CA VAL A 92 -3.17 -0.42 2.16
C VAL A 92 -3.52 -1.90 2.01
N CYS A 93 -2.71 -2.66 1.28
CA CYS A 93 -2.94 -4.09 1.06
C CYS A 93 -2.75 -4.93 2.32
N LEU A 94 -1.75 -4.62 3.16
CA LEU A 94 -1.59 -5.24 4.47
C LEU A 94 -2.79 -4.95 5.38
N LEU A 95 -3.37 -3.76 5.29
CA LEU A 95 -4.57 -3.40 6.02
C LEU A 95 -5.78 -4.25 5.56
N GLU A 96 -6.00 -4.41 4.25
CA GLU A 96 -7.03 -5.30 3.69
C GLU A 96 -6.86 -6.74 4.16
N ILE A 97 -5.63 -7.27 4.15
CA ILE A 97 -5.32 -8.62 4.65
C ILE A 97 -5.63 -8.73 6.15
N GLY A 98 -5.32 -7.71 6.94
CA GLY A 98 -5.55 -7.76 8.38
C GLY A 98 -7.02 -7.70 8.78
N ILE A 99 -7.82 -6.91 8.04
CA ILE A 99 -9.28 -6.83 8.22
C ILE A 99 -9.97 -8.04 7.58
N TRP A 100 -9.35 -8.63 6.54
CA TRP A 100 -9.86 -9.72 5.72
C TRP A 100 -11.11 -9.36 4.90
N GLU A 101 -11.13 -8.14 4.38
CA GLU A 101 -12.17 -7.62 3.50
C GLU A 101 -11.52 -6.65 2.50
N THR A 102 -11.92 -6.72 1.23
CA THR A 102 -11.44 -5.77 0.21
C THR A 102 -12.07 -4.42 0.46
N PHE A 103 -11.35 -3.32 0.23
CA PHE A 103 -11.91 -1.98 0.41
C PHE A 103 -12.78 -1.51 -0.75
N VAL A 104 -12.59 -2.12 -1.91
CA VAL A 104 -13.38 -1.86 -3.11
C VAL A 104 -14.18 -3.12 -3.44
N ALA A 105 -15.48 -2.94 -3.64
CA ALA A 105 -16.40 -3.94 -4.14
C ALA A 105 -16.94 -3.48 -5.50
N TYR A 106 -17.29 -4.43 -6.37
CA TYR A 106 -17.88 -4.15 -7.67
C TYR A 106 -19.24 -4.85 -7.77
N ASP A 107 -20.26 -4.11 -8.19
CA ASP A 107 -21.61 -4.66 -8.44
C ASP A 107 -21.64 -5.40 -9.78
N GLY A 108 -20.86 -6.50 -9.89
CA GLY A 108 -20.74 -7.33 -11.08
C GLY A 108 -19.61 -6.93 -12.04
N PRO A 109 -19.47 -7.63 -13.19
CA PRO A 109 -18.31 -7.49 -14.10
C PRO A 109 -18.10 -6.08 -14.68
N ASN A 110 -19.19 -5.30 -14.80
CA ASN A 110 -19.20 -3.92 -15.28
C ASN A 110 -19.76 -2.94 -14.22
N GLY A 111 -19.83 -3.37 -12.96
CA GLY A 111 -20.40 -2.58 -11.86
C GLY A 111 -19.52 -1.37 -11.52
N ALA A 112 -20.15 -0.31 -11.02
CA ALA A 112 -19.42 0.81 -10.44
C ALA A 112 -18.63 0.33 -9.19
N ALA A 113 -17.44 0.87 -8.99
CA ALA A 113 -16.69 0.65 -7.77
C ALA A 113 -17.45 1.24 -6.57
N GLN A 114 -17.66 0.44 -5.54
CA GLN A 114 -18.28 0.85 -4.27
C GLN A 114 -17.30 0.63 -3.11
N PRO A 115 -17.22 1.56 -2.14
CA PRO A 115 -16.48 1.32 -0.92
C PRO A 115 -17.15 0.21 -0.10
N SER A 116 -16.35 -0.72 0.41
CA SER A 116 -16.84 -1.79 1.28
C SER A 116 -17.10 -1.30 2.70
N LYS A 117 -17.75 -2.15 3.52
CA LYS A 117 -18.03 -1.83 4.93
C LYS A 117 -16.75 -1.76 5.74
N ALA A 118 -15.72 -2.53 5.39
CA ALA A 118 -14.41 -2.47 6.02
C ALA A 118 -13.73 -1.11 5.92
N LEU A 119 -14.03 -0.32 4.89
CA LEU A 119 -13.51 1.04 4.79
C LEU A 119 -14.19 1.97 5.79
N GLY A 120 -15.36 1.62 6.34
CA GLY A 120 -15.98 2.34 7.46
C GLY A 120 -16.27 3.82 7.20
N LEU A 121 -16.41 4.22 5.93
CA LEU A 121 -16.68 5.60 5.54
C LEU A 121 -18.13 6.00 5.80
N ALA A 122 -18.33 7.28 6.10
CA ALA A 122 -19.65 7.87 6.19
C ALA A 122 -20.34 7.89 4.81
N GLN A 123 -21.67 8.00 4.81
CA GLN A 123 -22.48 7.95 3.59
C GLN A 123 -22.15 9.07 2.59
N ASP A 124 -21.61 10.19 3.06
CA ASP A 124 -21.26 11.37 2.27
C ASP A 124 -19.97 11.21 1.44
N ARG A 125 -19.18 10.15 1.67
CA ARG A 125 -17.98 9.78 0.89
C ARG A 125 -16.99 10.93 0.69
N GLN A 126 -16.99 11.92 1.58
CA GLN A 126 -16.17 13.11 1.43
C GLN A 126 -14.68 12.76 1.53
N GLU A 127 -14.34 11.72 2.29
CA GLU A 127 -12.99 11.20 2.42
C GLU A 127 -12.45 10.59 1.12
N LEU A 128 -13.30 10.13 0.21
CA LEU A 128 -12.87 9.61 -1.10
C LEU A 128 -12.46 10.72 -2.07
N GLN A 129 -12.80 11.97 -1.78
CA GLN A 129 -12.56 13.10 -2.67
C GLN A 129 -11.17 13.74 -2.46
N SER A 130 -10.53 13.49 -1.31
CA SER A 130 -9.21 14.02 -1.00
C SER A 130 -8.28 12.89 -0.57
N GLY A 131 -7.16 12.74 -1.29
CA GLY A 131 -6.15 11.75 -0.93
C GLY A 131 -5.63 11.93 0.49
N VAL A 132 -5.50 13.18 0.95
CA VAL A 132 -5.01 13.49 2.30
C VAL A 132 -5.98 12.98 3.35
N THR A 133 -7.28 13.21 3.19
CA THR A 133 -8.29 12.74 4.14
C THR A 133 -8.41 11.20 4.08
N LEU A 134 -8.32 10.62 2.89
CA LEU A 134 -8.31 9.16 2.71
C LEU A 134 -7.11 8.50 3.40
N LYS A 135 -5.91 9.06 3.25
CA LYS A 135 -4.70 8.58 3.93
C LYS A 135 -4.86 8.68 5.44
N ALA A 136 -5.33 9.82 5.96
CA ALA A 136 -5.55 10.00 7.39
C ALA A 136 -6.53 8.95 7.94
N HIS A 137 -7.59 8.64 7.18
CA HIS A 137 -8.55 7.59 7.52
C HIS A 137 -7.93 6.19 7.52
N LEU A 138 -7.13 5.84 6.51
CA LEU A 138 -6.41 4.56 6.46
C LEU A 138 -5.42 4.40 7.63
N VAL A 139 -4.73 5.48 8.00
CA VAL A 139 -3.86 5.51 9.20
C VAL A 139 -4.69 5.30 10.47
N ALA A 140 -5.87 5.91 10.58
CA ALA A 140 -6.77 5.66 11.71
C ALA A 140 -7.24 4.19 11.76
N LEU A 141 -7.58 3.58 10.62
CA LEU A 141 -7.93 2.16 10.52
C LEU A 141 -6.76 1.25 10.92
N SER A 142 -5.51 1.61 10.56
CA SER A 142 -4.31 0.88 11.00
C SER A 142 -4.14 0.86 12.52
N ARG A 143 -4.68 1.86 13.23
CA ARG A 143 -4.67 1.98 14.69
C ARG A 143 -5.92 1.41 15.36
N SER A 144 -6.88 0.91 14.58
CA SER A 144 -8.18 0.46 15.08
C SER A 144 -8.07 -0.77 16.00
N ARG A 145 -9.04 -0.89 16.92
CA ARG A 145 -9.17 -2.09 17.77
C ARG A 145 -9.41 -3.35 16.94
N ALA A 146 -10.15 -3.24 15.84
CA ALA A 146 -10.48 -4.37 14.96
C ALA A 146 -9.21 -5.00 14.37
N LEU A 147 -8.32 -4.19 13.78
CA LEU A 147 -7.07 -4.71 13.21
C LEU A 147 -6.17 -5.35 14.28
N ARG A 148 -6.03 -4.69 15.44
CA ARG A 148 -5.19 -5.19 16.54
C ARG A 148 -5.74 -6.48 17.14
N ALA A 149 -7.06 -6.62 17.24
CA ALA A 149 -7.70 -7.85 17.71
C ALA A 149 -7.49 -9.00 16.71
N ASN A 150 -7.53 -8.70 15.40
CA ASN A 150 -7.39 -9.71 14.36
C ASN A 150 -5.94 -10.14 14.11
N MET A 151 -4.98 -9.21 14.13
CA MET A 151 -3.58 -9.44 13.68
C MET A 151 -2.51 -9.12 14.73
N GLY A 152 -2.90 -8.55 15.87
CA GLY A 152 -1.97 -8.09 16.90
C GLY A 152 -1.40 -6.69 16.65
N THR A 153 -0.74 -6.15 17.68
CA THR A 153 -0.19 -4.78 17.69
C THR A 153 1.03 -4.62 16.80
N LYS A 154 1.88 -5.65 16.69
CA LYS A 154 3.06 -5.64 15.81
C LYS A 154 2.66 -5.47 14.34
N TYR A 155 1.65 -6.22 13.89
CA TYR A 155 1.13 -6.12 12.53
C TYR A 155 0.52 -4.73 12.26
N SER A 156 -0.32 -4.25 13.19
CA SER A 156 -0.87 -2.89 13.15
C SER A 156 0.21 -1.82 13.01
N LYS A 157 1.34 -1.98 13.71
CA LYS A 157 2.48 -1.05 13.61
C LYS A 157 3.16 -1.10 12.25
N VAL A 158 3.34 -2.30 11.65
CA VAL A 158 3.88 -2.43 10.28
C VAL A 158 3.02 -1.67 9.28
N VAL A 159 1.69 -1.86 9.35
CA VAL A 159 0.74 -1.19 8.46
C VAL A 159 0.84 0.33 8.60
N GLU A 160 0.84 0.84 9.84
CA GLU A 160 0.99 2.27 10.12
C GLU A 160 2.29 2.83 9.54
N THR A 161 3.43 2.15 9.77
CA THR A 161 4.73 2.55 9.23
C THR A 161 4.72 2.58 7.71
N CYS A 162 4.07 1.63 7.04
CA CYS A 162 3.92 1.69 5.57
C CYS A 162 3.09 2.89 5.11
N LEU A 163 1.98 3.20 5.79
CA LEU A 163 1.09 4.29 5.39
C LEU A 163 1.67 5.69 5.65
N THR A 164 2.61 5.80 6.59
CA THR A 164 3.25 7.07 7.03
C THR A 164 4.68 7.25 6.49
N CYS A 165 5.11 6.40 5.54
CA CYS A 165 6.47 6.35 5.02
C CYS A 165 7.00 7.61 4.30
N LEU A 166 6.10 8.56 4.01
CA LEU A 166 6.37 9.83 3.31
C LEU A 166 5.90 11.03 4.15
N ASP A 167 5.67 10.83 5.45
CA ASP A 167 5.33 11.93 6.37
C ASP A 167 6.61 12.60 6.87
N GLU A 168 6.62 13.93 6.94
CA GLU A 168 7.76 14.73 7.43
C GLU A 168 8.18 14.32 8.87
N ASP A 169 7.20 13.93 9.68
CA ASP A 169 7.39 13.46 11.06
C ASP A 169 7.76 11.96 11.16
N SER A 170 7.99 11.27 10.04
CA SER A 170 8.52 9.91 10.04
C SER A 170 10.02 9.92 10.40
N MET A 171 10.28 10.40 11.62
CA MET A 171 11.57 10.68 12.28
C MET A 171 12.54 9.48 12.32
N HIS A 172 12.13 8.34 11.77
CA HIS A 172 12.96 7.16 11.65
C HIS A 172 13.72 7.03 10.32
N PHE A 173 13.35 7.73 9.24
CA PHE A 173 13.90 7.40 7.92
C PHE A 173 14.13 8.58 6.95
N GLY A 174 14.91 9.57 7.40
CA GLY A 174 15.67 10.47 6.51
C GLY A 174 14.88 11.62 5.87
N ASP A 175 15.51 12.79 5.80
CA ASP A 175 14.95 14.04 5.32
C ASP A 175 14.69 14.00 3.79
N GLU A 176 13.47 14.28 3.33
CA GLU A 176 13.09 14.22 1.90
C GLU A 176 13.95 15.14 1.01
N GLN A 177 14.54 16.19 1.58
CA GLN A 177 15.36 17.17 0.87
C GLN A 177 16.85 16.77 0.73
N ALA A 178 17.32 15.76 1.47
CA ALA A 178 18.73 15.38 1.50
C ALA A 178 19.15 14.39 0.38
N PHE A 179 18.28 14.11 -0.60
CA PHE A 179 18.46 12.99 -1.54
C PHE A 179 18.13 13.34 -3.00
N GLN A 180 18.42 14.57 -3.43
CA GLN A 180 18.42 14.95 -4.86
C GLN A 180 19.71 14.50 -5.56
N ASP A 181 20.07 13.24 -5.39
CA ASP A 181 21.20 12.57 -6.03
C ASP A 181 20.62 11.48 -6.94
N GLU A 182 21.40 10.98 -7.90
CA GLU A 182 21.00 9.92 -8.85
C GLU A 182 20.55 8.59 -8.18
N GLU A 183 20.52 8.49 -6.83
CA GLU A 183 20.40 7.28 -6.00
C GLU A 183 19.23 7.28 -4.98
N GLY A 184 18.04 7.79 -5.33
CA GLY A 184 16.81 7.56 -4.54
C GLY A 184 16.47 6.07 -4.29
N VAL A 185 17.23 5.15 -4.90
CA VAL A 185 17.12 3.70 -4.79
C VAL A 185 17.54 3.17 -3.41
N ALA A 186 18.65 3.64 -2.85
CA ALA A 186 19.19 3.09 -1.61
C ALA A 186 18.26 3.28 -0.40
N VAL A 187 17.57 4.43 -0.34
CA VAL A 187 16.60 4.74 0.73
C VAL A 187 15.37 3.84 0.64
N GLY A 188 14.82 3.65 -0.55
CA GLY A 188 13.67 2.76 -0.74
C GLY A 188 14.01 1.31 -0.40
N ILE A 189 15.21 0.83 -0.74
CA ILE A 189 15.68 -0.51 -0.33
C ILE A 189 15.73 -0.63 1.19
N ARG A 190 16.36 0.31 1.90
CA ARG A 190 16.42 0.30 3.38
C ARG A 190 15.03 0.32 4.02
N TYR A 191 14.09 1.06 3.43
CA TYR A 191 12.72 1.09 3.93
C TYR A 191 12.04 -0.27 3.77
N ILE A 192 12.17 -0.90 2.60
CA ILE A 192 11.60 -2.22 2.37
C ILE A 192 12.27 -3.28 3.27
N GLU A 193 13.59 -3.24 3.45
CA GLU A 193 14.31 -4.13 4.38
C GLU A 193 13.80 -3.98 5.82
N THR A 194 13.54 -2.75 6.26
CA THR A 194 12.97 -2.47 7.58
C THR A 194 11.58 -3.10 7.73
N ILE A 195 10.68 -2.84 6.76
CA ILE A 195 9.33 -3.42 6.76
C ILE A 195 9.39 -4.95 6.75
N MET A 196 10.27 -5.52 5.94
CA MET A 196 10.51 -6.97 5.88
C MET A 196 11.03 -7.52 7.21
N GLY A 197 11.94 -6.83 7.88
CA GLY A 197 12.40 -7.19 9.22
C GLY A 197 11.27 -7.20 10.24
N MET A 198 10.44 -6.15 10.24
CA MET A 198 9.31 -6.03 11.16
C MET A 198 8.26 -7.13 10.94
N ILE A 199 7.89 -7.41 9.68
CA ILE A 199 6.85 -8.41 9.37
C ILE A 199 7.33 -9.84 9.64
N ASN A 200 8.61 -10.14 9.40
CA ASN A 200 9.20 -11.45 9.66
C ASN A 200 9.38 -11.73 11.15
N ALA A 201 9.57 -10.68 11.97
CA ALA A 201 9.63 -10.79 13.43
C ALA A 201 8.28 -11.09 14.10
N ILE A 202 7.18 -11.14 13.33
CA ILE A 202 5.86 -11.56 13.82
C ILE A 202 5.81 -13.09 13.81
N CYS A 203 5.70 -13.66 15.01
CA CYS A 203 5.47 -15.09 15.26
C CYS A 203 4.01 -15.27 15.73
N VAL A 204 3.38 -16.36 15.28
CA VAL A 204 2.00 -16.76 15.61
C VAL A 204 2.02 -18.13 16.25
#